data_AF-Q2IWI6-F1
#
_entry.id   AF-Q2IWI6-F1
#
_cell.length_a   1.000
_cell.length_b   1.000
_cell.length_c   1.000
_cell.angle_alpha   90.00
_cell.angle_beta   90.00
_cell.angle_gamma   90.00
#
_symmetry.space_group_name_H-M   'P 1'
#
loop_
_entity.id
_entity.type
_entity.pdbx_description
1 polymer ?
#
loop_
_entity_poly.entity_id
_entity_poly.type
_entity_poly.pdbx_seq_one_letter_code
_entity_poly.pdbx_strand_id
1 'polypeptide(L)'
;MLSRRTFLIATASLAVPAAALAQATPPAKPPANDPTALLTRLYTASSPGGSDLVNSPKSRAKILSKSFAALWTRAEARTKDDIGPVDFDPVSNSQDPDIKAFAIKVEKEDDASATLAVTLTGSQPRDKAEDGVIRYDFVRDGGHWRIDDIRGAVDGEAWSVRKLLADSLKR
;
A
#
# COMPACT_ATOMS: atom_id res chain seq x y z
N MET A 1 9.09 -33.17 90.68
CA MET A 1 8.61 -32.03 89.87
C MET A 1 8.33 -32.54 88.46
N LEU A 2 7.11 -32.31 87.95
CA LEU A 2 6.60 -32.81 86.67
C LEU A 2 7.20 -32.03 85.48
N SER A 3 7.45 -32.70 84.36
CA SER A 3 7.28 -32.13 83.00
C SER A 3 7.28 -33.28 81.96
N ARG A 4 6.13 -33.81 81.53
CA ARG A 4 5.23 -33.39 80.43
C ARG A 4 5.88 -33.24 79.04
N ARG A 5 5.53 -34.24 78.20
CA ARG A 5 5.68 -34.40 76.74
C ARG A 5 5.27 -33.14 75.95
N THR A 6 5.78 -32.97 74.72
CA THR A 6 4.98 -32.85 73.46
C THR A 6 5.90 -32.65 72.22
N PHE A 7 5.65 -33.46 71.20
CA PHE A 7 6.11 -33.40 69.80
C PHE A 7 5.55 -32.16 69.09
N LEU A 8 6.23 -31.57 68.10
CA LEU A 8 5.56 -31.02 66.90
C LEU A 8 6.54 -30.80 65.75
N ILE A 9 6.02 -31.10 64.56
CA ILE A 9 6.66 -31.26 63.25
C ILE A 9 6.75 -29.90 62.56
N ALA A 10 7.90 -29.55 61.99
CA ALA A 10 8.04 -28.37 61.12
C ALA A 10 7.95 -28.80 59.65
N THR A 11 6.80 -28.51 59.03
CA THR A 11 6.58 -28.55 57.58
C THR A 11 7.20 -27.31 56.92
N ALA A 12 8.16 -27.49 56.01
CA ALA A 12 8.69 -26.42 55.16
C ALA A 12 7.86 -26.32 53.87
N SER A 13 7.23 -25.16 53.65
CA SER A 13 6.47 -24.85 52.42
C SER A 13 7.41 -24.38 51.31
N LEU A 14 7.45 -25.11 50.19
CA LEU A 14 8.13 -24.71 48.95
C LEU A 14 7.23 -23.73 48.17
N ALA A 15 7.73 -22.53 47.91
CA ALA A 15 7.09 -21.56 47.02
C ALA A 15 7.51 -21.84 45.56
N VAL A 16 6.53 -22.04 44.67
CA VAL A 16 6.74 -22.20 43.22
C VAL A 16 6.55 -20.83 42.55
N PRO A 17 7.49 -20.33 41.73
CA PRO A 17 7.28 -19.11 40.96
C PRO A 17 6.37 -19.39 39.77
N ALA A 18 5.27 -18.63 39.66
CA ALA A 18 4.39 -18.64 38.49
C ALA A 18 5.07 -17.92 37.32
N ALA A 19 5.41 -18.65 36.26
CA ALA A 19 5.86 -18.08 35.00
C ALA A 19 4.68 -17.36 34.31
N ALA A 20 4.77 -16.04 34.17
CA ALA A 20 3.81 -15.26 33.40
C ALA A 20 4.00 -15.58 31.91
N LEU A 21 3.03 -16.28 31.32
CA LEU A 21 2.92 -16.47 29.88
C LEU A 21 2.63 -15.11 29.23
N ALA A 22 3.61 -14.55 28.53
CA ALA A 22 3.42 -13.41 27.65
C ALA A 22 2.43 -13.82 26.55
N GLN A 23 1.23 -13.26 26.57
CA GLN A 23 0.26 -13.44 25.50
C GLN A 23 0.79 -12.72 24.26
N ALA A 24 1.18 -13.48 23.24
CA ALA A 24 1.52 -12.94 21.93
C ALA A 24 0.27 -12.26 21.35
N THR A 25 0.28 -10.94 21.31
CA THR A 25 -0.80 -10.16 20.70
C THR A 25 -0.75 -10.40 19.19
N PRO A 26 -1.86 -10.77 18.54
CA PRO A 26 -1.89 -10.87 17.09
C PRO A 26 -1.54 -9.50 16.49
N PRO A 27 -0.85 -9.45 15.33
CA PRO A 27 -0.52 -8.19 14.68
C PRO A 27 -1.81 -7.40 14.43
N ALA A 28 -1.82 -6.14 14.88
CA ALA A 28 -2.97 -5.26 14.73
C ALA A 28 -3.31 -5.12 13.24
N LYS A 29 -4.58 -5.34 12.88
CA LYS A 29 -5.08 -5.03 11.54
C LYS A 29 -4.80 -3.55 11.28
N PRO A 30 -4.17 -3.18 10.14
CA PRO A 30 -3.96 -1.78 9.82
C PRO A 30 -5.29 -1.03 9.86
N PRO A 31 -5.34 0.19 10.42
CA PRO A 31 -6.57 0.95 10.49
C PRO A 31 -7.19 1.04 9.09
N ALA A 32 -8.52 0.98 8.99
CA ALA A 32 -9.23 0.92 7.70
C ALA A 32 -8.91 2.08 6.73
N ASN A 33 -8.21 3.09 7.21
CA ASN A 33 -7.79 4.31 6.54
C ASN A 33 -6.24 4.44 6.59
N ASP A 34 -5.53 3.41 6.12
CA ASP A 34 -4.06 3.28 5.98
C ASP A 34 -3.68 3.17 4.49
N PRO A 35 -2.62 3.85 4.01
CA PRO A 35 -2.18 3.76 2.61
C PRO A 35 -1.81 2.34 2.19
N THR A 36 -1.22 1.55 3.08
CA THR A 36 -0.85 0.15 2.79
C THR A 36 -2.12 -0.67 2.54
N ALA A 37 -3.13 -0.55 3.39
CA ALA A 37 -4.42 -1.20 3.20
C ALA A 37 -5.12 -0.79 1.89
N LEU A 38 -4.97 0.46 1.43
CA LEU A 38 -5.49 0.91 0.14
C LEU A 38 -4.78 0.20 -1.02
N LEU A 39 -3.44 0.20 -1.02
CA LEU A 39 -2.66 -0.48 -2.06
C LEU A 39 -2.89 -1.98 -2.08
N THR A 40 -2.99 -2.63 -0.92
CA THR A 40 -3.33 -4.06 -0.86
C THR A 40 -4.65 -4.34 -1.58
N ARG A 41 -5.70 -3.54 -1.34
CA ARG A 41 -6.98 -3.72 -2.04
C ARG A 41 -6.87 -3.47 -3.55
N LEU A 42 -6.14 -2.43 -3.95
CA LEU A 42 -5.90 -2.10 -5.35
C LEU A 42 -5.22 -3.27 -6.07
N TYR A 43 -4.13 -3.78 -5.52
CA TYR A 43 -3.36 -4.86 -6.14
C TYR A 43 -4.03 -6.23 -6.04
N THR A 44 -4.79 -6.51 -4.98
CA THR A 44 -5.65 -7.71 -4.94
C THR A 44 -6.71 -7.67 -6.03
N ALA A 45 -7.32 -6.51 -6.30
CA ALA A 45 -8.32 -6.38 -7.36
C ALA A 45 -7.70 -6.36 -8.77
N SER A 46 -6.46 -5.89 -8.89
CA SER A 46 -5.74 -5.77 -10.17
C SER A 46 -4.98 -7.05 -10.55
N SER A 47 -4.83 -8.00 -9.64
CA SER A 47 -4.14 -9.27 -9.92
C SER A 47 -5.12 -10.31 -10.49
N PRO A 48 -4.79 -11.00 -11.60
CA PRO A 48 -3.58 -10.84 -12.42
C PRO A 48 -3.71 -9.83 -13.58
N GLY A 49 -4.93 -9.31 -13.84
CA GLY A 49 -5.31 -8.68 -15.12
C GLY A 49 -5.19 -7.15 -15.24
N GLY A 50 -4.53 -6.48 -14.30
CA GLY A 50 -4.35 -5.03 -14.29
C GLY A 50 -5.52 -4.25 -13.69
N SER A 51 -5.36 -2.94 -13.66
CA SER A 51 -6.32 -2.01 -13.05
C SER A 51 -7.29 -1.41 -14.07
N ASP A 52 -8.50 -1.08 -13.62
CA ASP A 52 -9.46 -0.29 -14.39
C ASP A 52 -9.22 1.23 -14.28
N LEU A 53 -8.15 1.65 -13.60
CA LEU A 53 -7.92 3.04 -13.20
C LEU A 53 -7.97 4.03 -14.37
N VAL A 54 -7.35 3.69 -15.50
CA VAL A 54 -7.35 4.54 -16.71
C VAL A 54 -8.78 4.71 -17.24
N ASN A 55 -9.50 3.60 -17.38
CA ASN A 55 -10.79 3.55 -18.07
C ASN A 55 -12.00 3.88 -17.17
N SER A 56 -11.80 4.05 -15.86
CA SER A 56 -12.89 4.20 -14.88
C SER A 56 -12.75 5.48 -14.05
N PRO A 57 -13.46 6.57 -14.43
CA PRO A 57 -13.57 7.77 -13.60
C PRO A 57 -14.10 7.47 -12.19
N LYS A 58 -14.97 6.46 -12.08
CA LYS A 58 -15.53 6.01 -10.80
C LYS A 58 -14.46 5.37 -9.91
N SER A 59 -13.56 4.56 -10.46
CA SER A 59 -12.45 3.97 -9.70
C SER A 59 -11.45 5.05 -9.30
N ARG A 60 -11.12 5.99 -10.21
CA ARG A 60 -10.31 7.17 -9.90
C ARG A 60 -10.89 7.98 -8.73
N ALA A 61 -12.16 8.34 -8.78
CA ALA A 61 -12.83 9.10 -7.71
C ALA A 61 -12.84 8.38 -6.34
N LYS A 62 -12.74 7.04 -6.32
CA LYS A 62 -12.71 6.25 -5.09
C LYS A 62 -11.34 6.22 -4.43
N ILE A 63 -10.24 6.35 -5.16
CA ILE A 63 -8.90 6.09 -4.63
C ILE A 63 -7.93 7.27 -4.77
N LEU A 64 -8.11 8.12 -5.79
CA LEU A 64 -7.27 9.28 -6.03
C LEU A 64 -7.69 10.47 -5.17
N SER A 65 -6.78 11.42 -4.96
CA SER A 65 -7.12 12.70 -4.35
C SER A 65 -8.07 13.45 -5.29
N LYS A 66 -8.91 14.33 -4.75
CA LYS A 66 -9.82 15.13 -5.57
C LYS A 66 -9.06 15.94 -6.62
N SER A 67 -7.89 16.47 -6.26
CA SER A 67 -7.08 17.27 -7.17
C SER A 67 -6.49 16.42 -8.31
N PHE A 68 -6.06 15.19 -8.02
CA PHE A 68 -5.51 14.29 -9.03
C PHE A 68 -6.60 13.75 -9.96
N ALA A 69 -7.75 13.34 -9.40
CA ALA A 69 -8.90 12.92 -10.19
C ALA A 69 -9.39 14.04 -11.12
N ALA A 70 -9.49 15.28 -10.61
CA ALA A 70 -9.90 16.44 -11.41
C ALA A 70 -8.88 16.78 -12.52
N LEU A 71 -7.58 16.65 -12.24
CA LEU A 71 -6.54 16.82 -13.27
C LEU A 71 -6.72 15.80 -14.39
N TRP A 72 -6.98 14.53 -14.04
CA TRP A 72 -7.21 13.48 -15.02
C TRP A 72 -8.44 13.76 -15.89
N THR A 73 -9.57 14.10 -15.28
CA THR A 73 -10.79 14.47 -16.02
C THR A 73 -10.55 15.63 -16.98
N ARG A 74 -9.77 16.64 -16.56
CA ARG A 74 -9.44 17.78 -17.42
C ARG A 74 -8.55 17.38 -18.59
N ALA A 75 -7.57 16.50 -18.36
CA ALA A 75 -6.70 15.97 -19.40
C ALA A 75 -7.49 15.17 -20.43
N GLU A 76 -8.35 14.24 -20.00
CA GLU A 76 -9.23 13.47 -20.89
C GLU A 76 -10.14 14.36 -21.74
N ALA A 77 -10.72 15.41 -21.15
CA ALA A 77 -11.58 16.33 -21.89
C ALA A 77 -10.85 17.14 -22.97
N ARG A 78 -9.51 17.24 -22.91
CA ARG A 78 -8.70 17.94 -23.91
C ARG A 78 -8.11 17.00 -24.96
N THR A 79 -7.89 15.75 -24.60
CA THR A 79 -7.37 14.74 -25.52
C THR A 79 -8.38 14.46 -26.63
N LYS A 80 -7.91 14.44 -27.88
CA LYS A 80 -8.74 14.21 -29.09
C LYS A 80 -8.58 12.82 -29.69
N ASP A 81 -7.57 12.07 -29.24
CA ASP A 81 -7.38 10.68 -29.63
C ASP A 81 -8.20 9.76 -28.71
N ASP A 82 -8.47 8.56 -29.21
CA ASP A 82 -9.22 7.54 -28.46
C ASP A 82 -8.36 6.86 -27.37
N ILE A 83 -7.07 7.18 -27.31
CA ILE A 83 -6.10 6.56 -26.41
C ILE A 83 -6.12 7.25 -25.04
N GLY A 84 -6.35 8.57 -25.00
CA GLY A 84 -6.35 9.33 -23.77
C GLY A 84 -4.95 9.79 -23.35
N PRO A 85 -4.84 10.57 -22.26
CA PRO A 85 -3.58 11.20 -21.85
C PRO A 85 -2.58 10.24 -21.18
N VAL A 86 -3.00 9.00 -20.87
CA VAL A 86 -2.19 7.92 -20.29
C VAL A 86 -2.58 6.65 -21.05
N ASP A 87 -1.65 6.11 -21.82
CA ASP A 87 -1.90 5.06 -22.82
C ASP A 87 -1.51 3.65 -22.35
N PHE A 88 -1.23 3.48 -21.06
CA PHE A 88 -0.86 2.22 -20.41
C PHE A 88 -1.48 2.10 -19.01
N ASP A 89 -1.51 0.91 -18.41
CA ASP A 89 -1.93 0.75 -17.01
C ASP A 89 -0.79 1.12 -16.04
N PRO A 90 -0.89 2.23 -15.29
CA PRO A 90 0.18 2.65 -14.38
C PRO A 90 0.27 1.80 -13.10
N VAL A 91 -0.72 0.93 -12.82
CA VAL A 91 -0.69 0.03 -11.66
C VAL A 91 0.20 -1.19 -11.93
N SER A 92 0.20 -1.67 -13.18
CA SER A 92 1.01 -2.80 -13.66
C SER A 92 2.26 -2.37 -14.43
N ASN A 93 2.33 -1.10 -14.87
CA ASN A 93 3.38 -0.58 -15.74
C ASN A 93 3.50 -1.39 -17.04
N SER A 94 2.38 -1.55 -17.73
CA SER A 94 2.29 -2.35 -18.96
C SER A 94 1.00 -2.09 -19.75
N GLN A 95 1.00 -2.51 -21.02
CA GLN A 95 -0.21 -2.68 -21.84
C GLN A 95 -0.90 -4.03 -21.62
N ASP A 96 -0.12 -5.06 -21.32
CA ASP A 96 -0.57 -6.42 -21.04
C ASP A 96 -0.18 -6.80 -19.60
N PRO A 97 -1.04 -6.51 -18.60
CA PRO A 97 -0.73 -6.72 -17.20
C PRO A 97 -0.41 -8.18 -16.85
N ASP A 98 0.67 -8.37 -16.09
CA ASP A 98 1.06 -9.67 -15.54
C ASP A 98 1.54 -9.52 -14.08
N ILE A 99 0.58 -9.33 -13.16
CA ILE A 99 0.87 -9.23 -11.72
C ILE A 99 0.61 -10.59 -11.07
N LYS A 100 1.66 -11.36 -10.79
CA LYS A 100 1.56 -12.65 -10.06
C LYS A 100 1.65 -12.47 -8.55
N ALA A 101 2.50 -11.54 -8.11
CA ALA A 101 2.63 -11.17 -6.70
C ALA A 101 3.07 -9.70 -6.60
N PHE A 102 2.90 -9.13 -5.41
CA PHE A 102 3.35 -7.78 -5.11
C PHE A 102 3.84 -7.70 -3.66
N ALA A 103 4.80 -6.80 -3.42
CA ALA A 103 5.29 -6.46 -2.08
C ALA A 103 5.23 -4.95 -1.88
N ILE A 104 4.68 -4.51 -0.75
CA ILE A 104 4.53 -3.09 -0.42
C ILE A 104 5.57 -2.71 0.62
N LYS A 105 6.28 -1.61 0.38
CA LYS A 105 7.23 -0.99 1.31
C LYS A 105 6.82 0.46 1.55
N VAL A 106 6.68 0.85 2.80
CA VAL A 106 6.57 2.27 3.18
C VAL A 106 7.97 2.89 3.08
N GLU A 107 8.15 3.85 2.18
CA GLU A 107 9.41 4.59 2.03
C GLU A 107 9.45 5.82 2.95
N LYS A 108 8.32 6.51 3.06
CA LYS A 108 8.12 7.67 3.94
C LYS A 108 6.66 7.72 4.39
N GLU A 109 6.40 8.08 5.64
CA GLU A 109 5.06 8.41 6.11
C GLU A 109 5.13 9.45 7.24
N ASP A 110 4.29 10.47 7.15
CA ASP A 110 4.02 11.46 8.19
C ASP A 110 2.50 11.69 8.30
N ASP A 111 2.06 12.62 9.14
CA ASP A 111 0.63 12.83 9.41
C ASP A 111 -0.17 13.25 8.16
N ALA A 112 0.49 13.90 7.19
CA ALA A 112 -0.14 14.53 6.04
C ALA A 112 0.15 13.82 4.71
N SER A 113 1.28 13.13 4.60
CA SER A 113 1.78 12.52 3.37
C SER A 113 2.41 11.15 3.59
N ALA A 114 2.38 10.30 2.57
CA ALA A 114 3.13 9.05 2.55
C ALA A 114 3.64 8.74 1.15
N THR A 115 4.76 8.04 1.05
CA THR A 115 5.28 7.45 -0.19
C THR A 115 5.48 5.97 0.04
N LEU A 116 4.77 5.15 -0.74
CA LEU A 116 4.86 3.70 -0.70
C LEU A 116 5.37 3.18 -2.04
N ALA A 117 6.30 2.24 -2.01
CA ALA A 117 6.78 1.50 -3.18
C ALA A 117 6.13 0.12 -3.23
N VAL A 118 5.64 -0.25 -4.41
CA VAL A 118 5.12 -1.59 -4.70
C VAL A 118 6.05 -2.26 -5.70
N THR A 119 6.67 -3.35 -5.28
CA THR A 119 7.48 -4.20 -6.15
C THR A 119 6.57 -5.27 -6.74
N LEU A 120 6.58 -5.40 -8.06
CA LEU A 120 5.76 -6.35 -8.82
C LEU A 120 6.58 -7.56 -9.23
N THR A 121 5.98 -8.73 -9.10
CA THR A 121 6.51 -9.98 -9.65
C THR A 121 5.55 -10.48 -10.72
N GLY A 122 6.05 -10.57 -11.96
CA GLY A 122 5.35 -11.19 -13.09
C GLY A 122 5.87 -12.59 -13.39
N SER A 123 5.42 -13.15 -14.51
CA SER A 123 5.88 -14.45 -15.03
C SER A 123 7.29 -14.38 -15.60
N GLN A 124 7.71 -13.20 -16.05
CA GLN A 124 9.06 -12.91 -16.54
C GLN A 124 9.68 -11.76 -15.73
N PRO A 125 11.00 -11.77 -15.51
CA PRO A 125 11.68 -10.63 -14.91
C PRO A 125 11.61 -9.41 -15.85
N ARG A 126 11.59 -8.20 -15.28
CA ARG A 126 11.78 -6.96 -16.03
C ARG A 126 13.26 -6.79 -16.38
N ASP A 127 13.55 -6.17 -17.51
CA ASP A 127 14.93 -5.92 -17.96
C ASP A 127 15.68 -4.94 -17.03
N LYS A 128 14.95 -3.95 -16.50
CA LYS A 128 15.42 -3.05 -15.44
C LYS A 128 14.66 -3.33 -14.15
N ALA A 129 15.37 -3.36 -13.03
CA ALA A 129 14.76 -3.61 -11.73
C ALA A 129 13.75 -2.51 -11.36
N GLU A 130 14.05 -1.27 -11.75
CA GLU A 130 13.24 -0.07 -11.49
C GLU A 130 11.87 -0.15 -12.17
N ASP A 131 11.77 -0.81 -13.33
CA ASP A 131 10.51 -0.98 -14.08
C ASP A 131 9.52 -1.90 -13.35
N GLY A 132 10.03 -2.72 -12.42
CA GLY A 132 9.21 -3.55 -11.52
C GLY A 132 8.71 -2.83 -10.28
N VAL A 133 9.00 -1.53 -10.10
CA VAL A 133 8.67 -0.79 -8.87
C VAL A 133 7.77 0.42 -9.17
N ILE A 134 6.55 0.39 -8.62
CA ILE A 134 5.58 1.48 -8.71
C ILE A 134 5.52 2.23 -7.39
N ARG A 135 5.73 3.54 -7.42
CA ARG A 135 5.65 4.42 -6.26
C ARG A 135 4.35 5.19 -6.26
N TYR A 136 3.75 5.27 -5.08
CA TYR A 136 2.51 5.97 -4.84
C TYR A 136 2.77 7.06 -3.82
N ASP A 137 2.49 8.30 -4.21
CA ASP A 137 2.47 9.42 -3.26
C ASP A 137 1.05 9.58 -2.76
N PHE A 138 0.90 9.73 -1.45
CA PHE A 138 -0.37 9.86 -0.76
C PHE A 138 -0.47 11.21 -0.07
N VAL A 139 -1.70 11.70 0.03
CA VAL A 139 -2.07 12.88 0.82
C VAL A 139 -3.31 12.60 1.66
N ARG A 140 -3.48 13.38 2.73
CA ARG A 140 -4.77 13.49 3.44
C ARG A 140 -5.74 14.36 2.66
N ASP A 141 -6.83 13.78 2.17
CA ASP A 141 -7.94 14.49 1.52
C ASP A 141 -9.26 14.11 2.19
N GLY A 142 -9.89 15.08 2.86
CA GLY A 142 -11.13 14.85 3.63
C GLY A 142 -10.96 13.86 4.78
N GLY A 143 -9.78 13.83 5.42
CA GLY A 143 -9.48 12.88 6.50
C GLY A 143 -9.16 11.46 6.02
N HIS A 144 -9.12 11.22 4.72
CA HIS A 144 -8.77 9.92 4.13
C HIS A 144 -7.43 9.97 3.43
N TRP A 145 -6.70 8.86 3.45
CA TRP A 145 -5.55 8.70 2.57
C TRP A 145 -6.02 8.51 1.13
N ARG A 146 -5.44 9.31 0.23
CA ARG A 146 -5.72 9.25 -1.21
C ARG A 146 -4.42 9.26 -1.99
N ILE A 147 -4.38 8.54 -3.11
CA ILE A 147 -3.26 8.56 -4.04
C ILE A 147 -3.25 9.92 -4.74
N ASP A 148 -2.14 10.63 -4.66
CA ASP A 148 -1.94 11.94 -5.28
C ASP A 148 -1.03 11.89 -6.50
N ASP A 149 -0.17 10.87 -6.61
CA ASP A 149 0.58 10.55 -7.83
C ASP A 149 0.92 9.05 -7.90
N ILE A 150 1.12 8.56 -9.12
CA ILE A 150 1.61 7.21 -9.41
C ILE A 150 2.85 7.38 -10.28
N ARG A 151 3.95 6.76 -9.88
CA ARG A 151 5.27 6.92 -10.49
C ARG A 151 5.91 5.56 -10.73
N GLY A 152 6.72 5.46 -11.77
CA GLY A 152 7.48 4.25 -12.08
C GLY A 152 8.57 4.56 -13.09
N ALA A 153 9.07 3.53 -13.76
CA ALA A 153 9.98 3.65 -14.87
C ALA A 153 9.64 2.66 -15.98
N VAL A 154 9.99 2.98 -17.22
CA VAL A 154 10.01 2.02 -18.34
C VAL A 154 11.36 2.17 -19.03
N ASP A 155 12.06 1.07 -19.25
CA ASP A 155 13.44 1.05 -19.76
C ASP A 155 14.40 1.88 -18.91
N GLY A 156 14.09 2.05 -17.62
CA GLY A 156 14.81 2.91 -16.69
C GLY A 156 14.50 4.40 -16.79
N GLU A 157 13.62 4.82 -17.71
CA GLU A 157 13.14 6.20 -17.80
C GLU A 157 11.95 6.44 -16.88
N ALA A 158 12.10 7.39 -15.96
CA ALA A 158 11.08 7.66 -14.95
C ALA A 158 9.84 8.36 -15.54
N TRP A 159 8.66 7.93 -15.09
CA TRP A 159 7.38 8.56 -15.40
C TRP A 159 6.60 8.90 -14.12
N SER A 160 5.70 9.88 -14.25
CA SER A 160 4.72 10.28 -13.22
C SER A 160 3.40 10.52 -13.93
N VAL A 161 2.34 9.87 -13.48
CA VAL A 161 1.01 10.03 -14.10
C VAL A 161 0.52 11.46 -13.93
N ARG A 162 0.67 12.05 -12.75
CA ARG A 162 0.32 13.46 -12.53
C ARG A 162 1.07 14.38 -13.49
N LYS A 163 2.37 14.13 -13.73
CA LYS A 163 3.16 14.90 -14.71
C LYS A 163 2.68 14.68 -16.15
N LEU A 164 2.43 13.44 -16.56
CA LEU A 164 1.93 13.11 -17.90
C LEU A 164 0.62 13.85 -18.19
N LEU A 165 -0.34 13.83 -17.25
CA LEU A 165 -1.60 14.56 -17.36
C LEU A 165 -1.40 16.09 -17.41
N ALA A 166 -0.49 16.64 -16.60
CA ALA A 166 -0.22 18.07 -16.61
C ALA A 166 0.44 18.52 -17.93
N ASP A 167 1.32 17.69 -18.49
CA ASP A 167 2.00 17.97 -19.74
C ASP A 167 1.09 17.78 -20.97
N SER A 168 0.13 16.86 -20.94
CA SER A 168 -0.87 16.72 -22.01
C SER A 168 -1.74 17.97 -22.14
N LEU A 169 -2.01 18.67 -21.03
CA LEU A 169 -2.75 19.94 -21.03
C LEU A 169 -1.99 21.12 -21.63
N LYS A 170 -0.69 20.99 -21.92
CA LYS A 170 0.11 22.05 -22.56
C LYS A 170 0.14 21.93 -24.08
N ARG A 171 -0.24 20.77 -24.61
CA ARG A 171 -0.20 20.44 -26.03
C ARG A 171 -1.44 20.94 -26.77
#